data_AF-A0A3N7EV60-F1
#
_entry.id   AF-A0A3N7EV60-F1
#
_cell.length_a   1.000
_cell.length_b   1.000
_cell.length_c   1.000
_cell.angle_alpha   90.00
_cell.angle_beta   90.00
_cell.angle_gamma   90.00
#
_symmetry.space_group_name_H-M   'P 1'
#
loop_
_entity.id
_entity.type
_entity.pdbx_description
1 polymer ?
#
loop_
_entity_poly.entity_id
_entity_poly.type
_entity_poly.pdbx_seq_one_letter_code
_entity_poly.pdbx_strand_id
1 'polypeptide(L)'
;MVQLAGFASNQTALLLSLVTAGFNALGSIVSIYFIDRTGRKKLLIISLFGVVISLGLLSGIFRETTTHSPIVIATESSFAAYTCPDYSSVTNAAGWDCMKCLKASHPDCGFCSSASDKLLPGSCLISNSTVRKSHREWYTRGCPSKYGWVALIGLTLYIIFFSPGMGTVPWIVNSEIYPLRFRGVCGGIAATANWISNLIVAQSFLSLTQAIGTSWAL
;
A
#
# COMPACT_ATOMS: atom_id res chain seq x y z
N MET A 1 -2.60 6.31 -3.99
CA MET A 1 -2.17 5.28 -3.02
C MET A 1 -3.28 4.86 -2.06
N VAL A 2 -3.97 5.77 -1.36
CA VAL A 2 -4.95 5.40 -0.30
C VAL A 2 -6.16 4.61 -0.83
N GLN A 3 -6.63 4.90 -2.05
CA GLN A 3 -7.69 4.11 -2.71
C GLN A 3 -7.22 2.73 -3.21
N LEU A 4 -5.90 2.49 -3.31
CA LEU A 4 -5.35 1.17 -3.64
C LEU A 4 -5.27 0.22 -2.44
N ALA A 5 -5.55 0.68 -1.22
CA ALA A 5 -5.58 -0.17 -0.03
C ALA A 5 -6.93 -0.89 0.21
N GLY A 6 -7.91 -0.72 -0.69
CA GLY A 6 -9.16 -1.50 -0.68
C GLY A 6 -10.22 -1.03 0.32
N PHE A 7 -10.04 0.11 0.97
CA PHE A 7 -11.06 0.65 1.88
C PHE A 7 -12.12 1.46 1.10
N ALA A 8 -13.34 0.91 1.02
CA ALA A 8 -14.48 1.54 0.36
C ALA A 8 -15.07 2.77 1.10
N SER A 9 -14.63 3.05 2.34
CA SER A 9 -15.11 4.19 3.12
C SER A 9 -14.15 5.38 3.06
N ASN A 10 -14.67 6.54 2.62
CA ASN A 10 -13.92 7.80 2.58
C ASN A 10 -13.37 8.20 3.96
N GLN A 11 -14.07 7.86 5.04
CA GLN A 11 -13.66 8.21 6.41
C GLN A 11 -12.44 7.41 6.88
N THR A 12 -12.36 6.12 6.57
CA THR A 12 -11.21 5.28 6.96
C THR A 12 -9.96 5.60 6.13
N ALA A 13 -10.14 5.91 4.84
CA ALA A 13 -9.05 6.37 3.97
C ALA A 13 -8.41 7.67 4.47
N LEU A 14 -9.24 8.64 4.86
CA LEU A 14 -8.77 9.89 5.44
C LEU A 14 -8.12 9.69 6.81
N LEU A 15 -8.71 8.85 7.67
CA LEU A 15 -8.14 8.54 8.99
C LEU A 15 -6.76 7.87 8.87
N LEU A 16 -6.60 6.90 7.98
CA LEU A 16 -5.31 6.25 7.73
C LEU A 16 -4.28 7.24 7.20
N SER A 17 -4.68 8.16 6.32
CA SER A 17 -3.79 9.20 5.80
C SER A 17 -3.35 10.17 6.90
N LEU A 18 -4.28 10.58 7.77
CA LEU A 18 -4.00 11.42 8.94
C LEU A 18 -3.05 10.75 9.92
N VAL A 19 -3.29 9.48 10.25
CA VAL A 19 -2.44 8.69 11.14
C VAL A 19 -1.03 8.56 10.56
N THR A 20 -0.94 8.24 9.27
CA THR A 20 0.34 8.12 8.56
C THR A 20 1.10 9.45 8.54
N ALA A 21 0.41 10.57 8.29
CA ALA A 21 1.00 11.90 8.33
C ALA A 21 1.47 12.28 9.74
N GLY A 22 0.69 11.94 10.78
CA GLY A 22 1.06 12.16 12.17
C GLY A 22 2.31 11.40 12.58
N PHE A 23 2.40 10.12 12.24
CA PHE A 23 3.61 9.32 12.49
C PHE A 23 4.81 9.82 11.68
N ASN A 24 4.61 10.30 10.46
CA ASN A 24 5.67 10.93 9.69
C ASN A 24 6.19 12.19 10.38
N ALA A 25 5.29 13.04 10.89
CA ALA A 25 5.67 14.25 11.63
C ALA A 25 6.42 13.92 12.93
N LEU A 26 5.94 12.96 13.72
CA LEU A 26 6.62 12.48 14.93
C LEU A 26 7.99 11.88 14.60
N GLY A 27 8.07 11.05 13.56
CA GLY A 27 9.31 10.49 13.06
C GLY A 27 10.33 11.57 12.71
N SER A 28 9.89 12.63 12.01
CA SER A 28 10.73 13.79 11.70
C SER A 28 11.22 14.53 12.95
N ILE A 29 10.38 14.71 13.97
CA ILE A 29 10.78 15.40 15.22
C ILE A 29 11.85 14.60 15.97
N VAL A 30 11.63 13.29 16.15
CA VAL A 30 12.61 12.39 16.80
C VAL A 30 13.92 12.37 16.01
N SER A 31 13.81 12.40 14.69
CA SER A 31 14.94 12.43 13.77
C SER A 31 15.79 13.68 13.91
N ILE A 32 15.15 14.86 13.95
CA ILE A 32 15.85 16.13 14.13
C ILE A 32 16.63 16.11 15.45
N TYR A 33 16.03 15.60 16.52
CA TYR A 33 16.71 15.46 17.81
C TYR A 33 17.93 14.53 17.73
N PHE A 34 17.82 13.41 17.00
CA PHE A 34 18.92 12.46 16.83
C PHE A 34 20.00 12.91 15.82
N ILE A 35 19.67 13.78 14.87
CA ILE A 35 20.61 14.35 13.89
C ILE A 35 21.73 15.11 14.59
N ASP A 36 21.38 15.94 15.58
CA ASP A 36 22.35 16.76 16.30
C ASP A 36 23.30 15.93 17.17
N ARG A 37 22.87 14.75 17.63
CA ARG A 37 23.69 13.84 18.45
C ARG A 37 24.52 12.83 17.67
N THR A 38 24.00 12.30 16.56
CA THR A 38 24.54 11.09 15.91
C THR A 38 25.39 11.42 14.68
N GLY A 39 25.26 12.64 14.15
CA GLY A 39 25.97 13.11 12.97
C GLY A 39 25.31 12.68 11.66
N ARG A 40 25.30 13.60 10.69
CA ARG A 40 24.56 13.50 9.41
C ARG A 40 24.84 12.21 8.61
N LYS A 41 26.10 11.77 8.54
CA LYS A 41 26.53 10.58 7.78
C LYS A 41 26.08 9.25 8.39
N LYS A 42 26.13 9.15 9.73
CA LYS A 42 25.73 7.92 10.44
C LYS A 42 24.22 7.74 10.41
N LEU A 43 23.47 8.84 10.47
CA LEU A 43 22.01 8.82 10.40
C LEU A 43 21.52 8.25 9.07
N LEU A 44 22.15 8.60 7.94
CA LEU A 44 21.82 8.05 6.63
C LEU A 44 22.03 6.53 6.60
N ILE A 45 23.16 6.02 7.09
CA ILE A 45 23.44 4.57 7.10
C ILE A 45 22.46 3.80 8.02
N ILE A 46 22.18 4.33 9.21
CA ILE A 46 21.21 3.72 10.14
C ILE A 46 19.81 3.67 9.52
N SER A 47 19.39 4.77 8.87
CA SER A 47 18.09 4.82 8.18
C SER A 47 18.01 3.85 7.02
N LEU A 48 19.08 3.70 6.23
CA LEU A 48 19.13 2.76 5.11
C LEU A 48 18.95 1.33 5.59
N PHE A 49 19.64 0.96 6.68
CA PHE A 49 19.51 -0.36 7.29
C PHE A 49 18.10 -0.59 7.86
N GLY A 50 17.53 0.40 8.54
CA GLY A 50 16.15 0.35 9.03
C GLY A 50 15.11 0.20 7.92
N VAL A 51 15.32 0.92 6.80
CA VAL A 51 14.47 0.81 5.60
C VAL A 51 14.55 -0.60 5.02
N VAL A 52 15.75 -1.16 4.82
CA VAL A 52 15.92 -2.52 4.29
C VAL A 52 15.24 -3.57 5.18
N ILE A 53 15.40 -3.47 6.50
CA ILE A 53 14.72 -4.38 7.45
C ILE A 53 13.20 -4.23 7.37
N SER A 54 12.69 -3.00 7.37
CA SER A 54 11.25 -2.74 7.32
C SER A 54 10.60 -3.23 6.03
N LEU A 55 11.28 -3.07 4.89
CA LEU A 55 10.84 -3.62 3.61
C LEU A 55 10.81 -5.16 3.65
N GLY A 56 11.85 -5.79 4.19
CA GLY A 56 11.87 -7.26 4.34
C GLY A 56 10.74 -7.78 5.25
N LEU A 57 10.44 -7.07 6.35
CA LEU A 57 9.32 -7.39 7.23
C LEU A 57 7.98 -7.26 6.50
N LEU A 58 7.77 -6.17 5.76
CA LEU A 58 6.57 -5.95 4.97
C LEU A 58 6.37 -7.07 3.94
N SER A 59 7.41 -7.42 3.17
CA SER A 59 7.36 -8.52 2.21
C SER A 59 7.00 -9.86 2.88
N GLY A 60 7.54 -10.14 4.06
CA GLY A 60 7.16 -11.32 4.86
C GLY A 60 5.69 -11.31 5.26
N ILE A 61 5.18 -10.18 5.77
CA ILE A 61 3.78 -10.03 6.20
C ILE A 61 2.82 -10.19 5.02
N PHE A 62 3.15 -9.65 3.85
CA PHE A 62 2.33 -9.80 2.64
C PHE A 62 2.26 -11.24 2.15
N ARG A 63 3.37 -11.99 2.26
CA ARG A 63 3.39 -13.42 1.94
C ARG A 63 2.45 -14.21 2.84
N GLU A 64 2.52 -13.98 4.15
CA GLU A 64 1.62 -14.61 5.13
C GLU A 64 0.15 -14.19 4.92
N THR A 65 -0.09 -12.93 4.57
CA THR A 65 -1.42 -12.40 4.27
C THR A 65 -2.04 -13.08 3.04
N THR A 66 -1.23 -13.40 2.04
CA THR A 66 -1.69 -14.07 0.82
C THR A 66 -2.08 -15.54 1.11
N THR A 67 -1.33 -16.23 1.97
CA THR A 67 -1.61 -17.63 2.33
C THR A 67 -2.85 -17.78 3.22
N HIS A 68 -3.14 -16.79 4.08
CA HIS A 68 -4.29 -16.80 4.98
C HIS A 68 -5.50 -15.98 4.47
N SER A 69 -5.61 -15.79 3.15
CA SER A 69 -6.74 -15.08 2.57
C SER A 69 -8.04 -15.92 2.62
N PRO A 70 -9.21 -15.30 2.85
CA PRO A 70 -10.48 -16.03 2.89
C PRO A 70 -10.82 -16.61 1.51
N ILE A 71 -11.36 -17.83 1.53
CA ILE A 71 -11.83 -18.53 0.33
C ILE A 71 -13.10 -17.87 -0.23
N VAL A 72 -13.31 -18.02 -1.53
CA VAL A 72 -14.48 -17.52 -2.24
C VAL A 72 -15.45 -18.66 -2.49
N ILE A 73 -16.70 -18.50 -2.08
CA ILE A 73 -17.77 -19.46 -2.33
C ILE A 73 -18.94 -18.79 -3.06
N ALA A 74 -19.49 -19.52 -4.04
CA ALA A 74 -20.69 -19.18 -4.79
C ALA A 74 -21.97 -19.42 -3.96
N THR A 75 -22.04 -18.91 -2.73
CA THR A 75 -23.11 -19.28 -1.79
C THR A 75 -24.39 -18.44 -1.90
N GLU A 76 -24.45 -17.42 -2.75
CA GLU A 76 -25.64 -16.56 -2.84
C GLU A 76 -26.32 -16.58 -4.21
N SER A 77 -27.43 -17.31 -4.27
CA SER A 77 -28.36 -17.39 -5.40
C SER A 77 -28.93 -16.04 -5.83
N SER A 78 -29.00 -15.05 -4.94
CA SER A 78 -29.55 -13.71 -5.22
C SER A 78 -28.67 -12.84 -6.13
N PHE A 79 -27.37 -13.15 -6.26
CA PHE A 79 -26.43 -12.37 -7.08
C PHE A 79 -25.67 -13.24 -8.10
N ALA A 80 -26.14 -14.45 -8.37
CA ALA A 80 -25.51 -15.39 -9.30
C ALA A 80 -25.26 -14.77 -10.70
N ALA A 81 -26.16 -13.88 -11.17
CA ALA A 81 -26.02 -13.16 -12.44
C ALA A 81 -24.88 -12.12 -12.46
N TYR A 82 -24.40 -11.67 -11.30
CA TYR A 82 -23.33 -10.69 -11.15
C TYR A 82 -21.99 -11.31 -10.75
N THR A 83 -21.87 -12.63 -10.87
CA THR A 83 -20.63 -13.35 -10.61
C THR A 83 -19.58 -13.00 -11.64
N CYS A 84 -18.32 -12.86 -11.21
CA CYS A 84 -17.23 -12.56 -12.14
C CYS A 84 -17.05 -13.67 -13.19
N PRO A 85 -16.85 -13.34 -14.49
CA PRO A 85 -16.77 -14.34 -15.57
C PRO A 85 -15.65 -15.37 -15.38
N ASP A 86 -14.53 -14.95 -14.78
CA ASP A 86 -13.40 -15.84 -14.51
C ASP A 86 -13.72 -16.86 -13.41
N TYR A 87 -14.62 -16.52 -12.48
CA TYR A 87 -15.07 -17.43 -11.42
C TYR A 87 -16.21 -18.35 -11.89
N SER A 88 -17.09 -17.88 -12.78
CA SER A 88 -18.18 -18.73 -13.30
C SER A 88 -17.68 -19.79 -14.29
N SER A 89 -16.50 -19.61 -14.88
CA SER A 89 -15.89 -20.53 -15.85
C SER A 89 -15.06 -21.65 -15.24
N VAL A 90 -14.79 -21.64 -13.93
CA VAL A 90 -14.03 -22.71 -13.27
C VAL A 90 -14.91 -23.88 -12.82
N THR A 91 -14.45 -25.08 -13.15
CA THR A 91 -15.08 -26.35 -12.76
C THR A 91 -14.82 -26.75 -11.30
N ASN A 92 -13.80 -26.18 -10.65
CA ASN A 92 -13.45 -26.42 -9.25
C ASN A 92 -13.32 -25.10 -8.47
N ALA A 93 -14.38 -24.71 -7.77
CA ALA A 93 -14.42 -23.48 -6.97
C ALA A 93 -13.63 -23.57 -5.65
N ALA A 94 -13.23 -24.76 -5.21
CA ALA A 94 -12.58 -25.00 -3.92
C ALA A 94 -11.16 -24.41 -3.77
N GLY A 95 -10.52 -23.99 -4.88
CA GLY A 95 -9.20 -23.37 -4.88
C GLY A 95 -9.20 -21.88 -5.16
N TRP A 96 -10.35 -21.22 -5.08
CA TRP A 96 -10.48 -19.79 -5.34
C TRP A 96 -10.44 -18.97 -4.05
N ASP A 97 -9.49 -18.05 -3.99
CA ASP A 97 -9.28 -17.16 -2.87
C ASP A 97 -9.61 -15.72 -3.25
N CYS A 98 -9.84 -14.86 -2.26
CA CYS A 98 -10.08 -13.43 -2.49
C CYS A 98 -9.03 -12.80 -3.42
N MET A 99 -7.75 -13.18 -3.28
CA MET A 99 -6.67 -12.64 -4.13
C MET A 99 -6.82 -13.06 -5.61
N LYS A 100 -7.30 -14.27 -5.90
CA LYS A 100 -7.57 -14.71 -7.28
C LYS A 100 -8.77 -13.99 -7.87
N CYS A 101 -9.80 -13.72 -7.06
CA CYS A 101 -10.93 -12.89 -7.45
C CYS A 101 -10.51 -11.47 -7.83
N LEU A 102 -9.63 -10.85 -7.03
CA LEU A 102 -9.11 -9.51 -7.33
C LEU A 102 -8.18 -9.48 -8.54
N LYS A 103 -7.59 -10.62 -8.91
CA LYS A 103 -6.77 -10.78 -10.12
C LYS A 103 -7.60 -11.07 -11.37
N ALA A 104 -8.92 -11.20 -11.25
CA ALA A 104 -9.80 -11.42 -12.39
C ALA A 104 -9.60 -10.32 -13.45
N SER A 105 -9.71 -10.71 -14.71
CA SER A 105 -9.36 -9.90 -15.87
C SER A 105 -10.28 -8.69 -16.08
N HIS A 106 -11.40 -8.61 -15.34
CA HIS A 106 -12.34 -7.48 -15.38
C HIS A 106 -12.03 -6.43 -14.30
N PRO A 107 -11.92 -5.14 -14.65
CA PRO A 107 -11.57 -4.06 -13.72
C PRO A 107 -12.61 -3.80 -12.63
N ASP A 108 -13.85 -4.27 -12.85
CA ASP A 108 -14.97 -4.08 -11.93
C ASP A 108 -15.19 -5.29 -11.00
N CYS A 109 -14.37 -6.34 -11.08
CA CYS A 109 -14.48 -7.48 -10.17
C CYS A 109 -13.99 -7.14 -8.76
N GLY A 110 -14.72 -7.62 -7.75
CA GLY A 110 -14.39 -7.38 -6.34
C GLY A 110 -14.86 -8.50 -5.43
N PHE A 111 -14.23 -8.57 -4.26
CA PHE A 111 -14.59 -9.50 -3.20
C PHE A 111 -15.65 -8.86 -2.28
N CYS A 112 -16.78 -9.54 -2.14
CA CYS A 112 -17.86 -9.17 -1.25
C CYS A 112 -17.78 -10.03 0.03
N SER A 113 -17.54 -9.38 1.17
CA SER A 113 -17.49 -10.07 2.47
C SER A 113 -18.87 -10.49 2.94
N SER A 114 -18.92 -11.53 3.78
CA SER A 114 -20.16 -11.97 4.43
C SER A 114 -20.69 -10.90 5.38
N ALA A 115 -22.01 -10.82 5.54
CA ALA A 115 -22.65 -9.84 6.43
C ALA A 115 -22.35 -10.07 7.92
N SER A 116 -21.96 -11.30 8.29
CA SER A 116 -21.68 -11.66 9.69
C SER A 116 -20.24 -11.35 10.10
N ASP A 117 -19.26 -11.67 9.27
CA ASP A 117 -17.84 -11.49 9.60
C ASP A 117 -16.97 -11.34 8.35
N LYS A 118 -15.97 -10.45 8.43
CA LYS A 118 -15.07 -10.12 7.32
C LYS A 118 -14.05 -11.23 6.98
N LEU A 119 -13.81 -12.15 7.92
CA LEU A 119 -12.89 -13.29 7.76
C LEU A 119 -13.59 -14.55 7.26
N LEU A 120 -14.91 -14.54 7.14
CA LEU A 120 -15.67 -15.66 6.60
C LEU A 120 -15.57 -15.71 5.07
N PRO A 121 -15.83 -16.89 4.46
CA PRO A 121 -15.93 -17.02 3.01
C PRO A 121 -16.88 -15.99 2.42
N GLY A 122 -16.42 -15.31 1.38
CA GLY A 122 -17.18 -14.30 0.64
C GLY A 122 -17.46 -14.72 -0.80
N SER A 123 -18.04 -13.80 -1.57
CA SER A 123 -18.38 -14.05 -2.98
C SER A 123 -17.62 -13.11 -3.92
N CYS A 124 -17.25 -13.61 -5.09
CA CYS A 124 -16.58 -12.82 -6.13
C CYS A 124 -17.60 -12.28 -7.13
N LEU A 125 -17.86 -10.97 -7.09
CA LEU A 125 -18.96 -10.33 -7.80
C LEU A 125 -18.44 -9.11 -8.58
N ILE A 126 -19.19 -8.71 -9.60
CA ILE A 126 -18.97 -7.47 -10.35
C ILE A 126 -19.51 -6.30 -9.51
N SER A 127 -18.71 -5.24 -9.40
CA SER A 127 -18.99 -4.00 -8.65
C SER A 127 -20.11 -3.20 -9.34
N ASN A 128 -21.36 -3.63 -9.14
CA ASN A 128 -22.55 -2.93 -9.60
C ASN A 128 -23.22 -2.13 -8.47
N SER A 129 -23.86 -1.02 -8.81
CA SER A 129 -24.67 -0.19 -7.91
C SER A 129 -25.74 -0.96 -7.11
N THR A 130 -26.28 -2.05 -7.66
CA THR A 130 -27.25 -2.95 -7.00
C THR A 130 -26.60 -3.74 -5.87
N VAL A 131 -25.42 -4.31 -6.11
CA VAL A 131 -24.64 -5.09 -5.14
C VAL A 131 -24.03 -4.18 -4.08
N ARG A 132 -23.59 -2.98 -4.47
CA ARG A 132 -22.96 -1.98 -3.58
C ARG A 132 -23.93 -1.31 -2.60
N LYS A 133 -25.25 -1.44 -2.80
CA LYS A 133 -26.28 -0.98 -1.86
C LYS A 133 -26.57 -1.96 -0.71
N SER A 134 -26.03 -3.18 -0.74
CA SER A 134 -26.09 -4.08 0.41
C SER A 134 -25.21 -3.56 1.55
N HIS A 135 -25.61 -3.76 2.80
CA HIS A 135 -24.85 -3.45 4.03
C HIS A 135 -23.54 -4.26 4.19
N ARG A 136 -22.91 -4.68 3.09
CA ARG A 136 -21.72 -5.53 3.08
C ARG A 136 -20.50 -4.73 2.67
N GLU A 137 -19.35 -5.10 3.23
CA GLU A 137 -18.10 -4.46 2.85
C GLU A 137 -17.53 -5.06 1.58
N TRP A 138 -17.10 -4.15 0.70
CA TRP A 138 -16.62 -4.45 -0.64
C TRP A 138 -15.13 -4.17 -0.73
N TYR A 139 -14.40 -5.12 -1.31
CA TYR A 139 -12.95 -5.11 -1.41
C TYR A 139 -12.54 -5.24 -2.88
N THR A 140 -11.84 -4.25 -3.43
CA THR A 140 -11.40 -4.24 -4.85
C THR A 140 -9.89 -4.19 -5.05
N ARG A 141 -9.15 -3.93 -3.98
CA ARG A 141 -7.70 -3.68 -4.07
C ARG A 141 -6.87 -4.42 -3.02
N GLY A 142 -7.51 -5.07 -2.06
CA GLY A 142 -6.87 -5.89 -1.03
C GLY A 142 -7.89 -6.76 -0.32
N CYS A 143 -7.45 -7.87 0.27
CA CYS A 143 -8.31 -8.83 0.97
C CYS A 143 -8.30 -8.59 2.48
N PRO A 144 -9.42 -8.84 3.18
CA PRO A 144 -9.44 -8.77 4.63
C PRO A 144 -8.52 -9.84 5.22
N SER A 145 -7.62 -9.43 6.12
CA SER A 145 -6.68 -10.32 6.81
C SER A 145 -6.50 -9.88 8.25
N LYS A 146 -6.37 -10.87 9.14
CA LYS A 146 -6.07 -10.64 10.57
C LYS A 146 -4.71 -9.96 10.76
N TYR A 147 -3.78 -10.18 9.84
CA TYR A 147 -2.41 -9.65 9.88
C TYR A 147 -2.29 -8.24 9.26
N GLY A 148 -3.38 -7.66 8.75
CA GLY A 148 -3.37 -6.31 8.17
C GLY A 148 -2.88 -5.23 9.13
N TRP A 149 -3.17 -5.35 10.42
CA TRP A 149 -2.64 -4.45 11.46
C TRP A 149 -1.12 -4.53 11.60
N VAL A 150 -0.52 -5.71 11.40
CA VAL A 150 0.92 -5.90 11.43
C VAL A 150 1.57 -5.23 10.21
N ALA A 151 0.93 -5.31 9.04
CA ALA A 151 1.36 -4.59 7.84
C ALA A 151 1.33 -3.07 8.05
N LEU A 152 0.29 -2.55 8.73
CA LEU A 152 0.21 -1.13 9.08
C LEU A 152 1.36 -0.71 10.01
N ILE A 153 1.67 -1.50 11.04
CA ILE A 153 2.80 -1.24 11.95
C ILE A 153 4.14 -1.25 11.18
N GLY A 154 4.33 -2.23 10.29
CA GLY A 154 5.52 -2.31 9.44
C GLY A 154 5.67 -1.09 8.53
N LEU A 155 4.58 -0.62 7.94
CA LEU A 155 4.55 0.59 7.12
C LEU A 155 4.87 1.84 7.94
N THR A 156 4.32 1.95 9.15
CA THR A 156 4.63 3.05 10.07
C THR A 156 6.12 3.05 10.45
N LEU A 157 6.70 1.89 10.76
CA LEU A 157 8.13 1.74 11.03
C LEU A 157 8.98 2.16 9.83
N TYR A 158 8.61 1.72 8.62
CA TYR A 158 9.26 2.14 7.39
C TYR A 158 9.29 3.67 7.26
N ILE A 159 8.15 4.34 7.48
CA ILE A 159 8.06 5.81 7.39
C ILE A 159 8.93 6.49 8.43
N ILE A 160 8.95 5.99 9.67
CA ILE A 160 9.76 6.54 10.76
C ILE A 160 11.26 6.46 10.43
N PHE A 161 11.72 5.37 9.80
CA PHE A 161 13.13 5.26 9.37
C PHE A 161 13.43 6.00 8.08
N PHE A 162 12.48 6.08 7.14
CA PHE A 162 12.66 6.74 5.85
C PHE A 162 12.74 8.28 5.98
N SER A 163 11.88 8.88 6.81
CA SER A 163 11.76 10.32 7.00
C SER A 163 13.09 11.04 7.38
N PRO A 164 13.83 10.62 8.43
CA PRO A 164 15.16 11.17 8.75
C PRO A 164 16.16 11.05 7.61
N GLY A 165 16.15 9.88 6.96
CA GLY A 165 17.26 9.40 6.15
C GLY A 165 17.24 9.96 4.75
N MET A 166 16.27 9.50 3.97
CA MET A 166 16.14 9.91 2.57
C MET A 166 15.27 11.16 2.42
N GLY A 167 14.46 11.51 3.42
CA GLY A 167 13.55 12.65 3.37
C GLY A 167 14.25 14.00 3.53
N THR A 168 15.11 14.16 4.54
CA THR A 168 15.66 15.48 4.93
C THR A 168 17.17 15.61 4.69
N VAL A 169 17.96 14.56 4.94
CA VAL A 169 19.43 14.60 4.84
C VAL A 169 19.94 14.96 3.43
N PRO A 170 19.39 14.46 2.30
CA PRO A 170 19.88 14.84 0.97
C PRO A 170 19.76 16.34 0.72
N TRP A 171 18.66 16.96 1.16
CA TRP A 171 18.45 18.41 1.00
C TRP A 171 19.39 19.23 1.89
N ILE A 172 19.61 18.78 3.12
CA ILE A 172 20.56 19.43 4.05
C ILE A 172 21.97 19.35 3.48
N VAL A 173 22.42 18.16 3.06
CA VAL A 173 23.77 17.95 2.48
C VAL A 173 23.94 18.77 1.19
N ASN A 174 22.93 18.80 0.33
CA ASN A 174 22.92 19.63 -0.87
C ASN A 174 23.09 21.13 -0.54
N SER A 175 22.51 21.60 0.57
CA SER A 175 22.68 22.99 1.01
C SER A 175 24.04 23.29 1.65
N GLU A 176 24.68 22.29 2.28
CA GLU A 176 26.01 22.40 2.92
C GLU A 176 27.18 22.33 1.93
N ILE A 177 27.04 21.58 0.83
CA ILE A 177 28.11 21.40 -0.17
C ILE A 177 28.26 22.62 -1.10
N TYR A 178 27.16 23.28 -1.46
CA TYR A 178 27.21 24.34 -2.47
C TYR A 178 27.53 25.74 -1.90
N PRO A 179 28.44 26.49 -2.55
CA PRO A 179 28.74 27.86 -2.18
C PRO A 179 27.52 28.78 -2.36
N LEU A 180 27.43 29.83 -1.53
CA LEU A 180 26.28 30.75 -1.45
C LEU A 180 25.82 31.31 -2.81
N ARG A 181 26.75 31.52 -3.75
CA ARG A 181 26.48 32.10 -5.07
C ARG A 181 25.73 31.15 -6.02
N PHE A 182 25.91 29.84 -5.89
CA PHE A 182 25.35 28.84 -6.82
C PHE A 182 24.33 27.89 -6.17
N ARG A 183 24.12 28.00 -4.84
CA ARG A 183 23.20 27.15 -4.08
C ARG A 183 21.79 27.09 -4.67
N GLY A 184 21.28 28.21 -5.19
CA GLY A 184 19.95 28.26 -5.81
C GLY A 184 19.85 27.45 -7.10
N VAL A 185 20.84 27.57 -8.00
CA VAL A 185 20.86 26.86 -9.29
C VAL A 185 21.08 25.37 -9.08
N CYS A 186 22.10 24.99 -8.30
CA CYS A 186 22.39 23.58 -8.01
C CYS A 186 21.26 22.92 -7.21
N GLY A 187 20.64 23.65 -6.28
CA GLY A 187 19.43 23.20 -5.58
C GLY A 187 18.24 22.97 -6.52
N GLY A 188 18.01 23.87 -7.47
CA GLY A 188 16.98 23.71 -8.49
C GLY A 188 17.19 22.47 -9.37
N ILE A 189 18.43 22.23 -9.82
CA ILE A 189 18.78 21.05 -10.62
C ILE A 189 18.58 19.76 -9.82
N ALA A 190 18.99 19.74 -8.54
CA ALA A 190 18.75 18.59 -7.66
C ALA A 190 17.25 18.32 -7.48
N ALA A 191 16.46 19.38 -7.32
CA ALA A 191 15.01 19.26 -7.19
C ALA A 191 14.34 18.73 -8.45
N THR A 192 14.70 19.24 -9.63
CA THR A 192 14.13 18.75 -10.89
C THR A 192 14.49 17.30 -11.14
N ALA A 193 15.74 16.88 -10.89
CA ALA A 193 16.14 15.48 -10.98
C ALA A 193 15.34 14.58 -10.02
N ASN A 194 15.07 15.04 -8.79
CA ASN A 194 14.25 14.31 -7.82
C ASN A 194 12.79 14.16 -8.30
N TRP A 195 12.19 15.24 -8.82
CA TRP A 195 10.82 15.19 -9.35
C TRP A 195 10.70 14.32 -10.59
N ILE A 196 11.68 14.36 -11.50
CA ILE A 196 11.73 13.48 -12.68
C ILE A 196 11.81 12.02 -12.25
N SER A 197 12.69 11.70 -11.29
CA SER A 197 12.82 10.34 -10.77
C SER A 197 11.52 9.85 -10.12
N ASN A 198 10.86 10.72 -9.35
CA ASN A 198 9.56 10.42 -8.75
C ASN A 198 8.48 10.15 -9.82
N LEU A 199 8.46 10.92 -10.91
CA LEU A 199 7.54 10.71 -12.03
C LEU A 199 7.80 9.35 -12.70
N ILE A 200 9.06 9.02 -12.98
CA ILE A 200 9.43 7.74 -13.59
C ILE A 200 8.98 6.57 -12.71
N VAL A 201 9.21 6.64 -11.40
CA VAL A 201 8.78 5.61 -10.45
C VAL A 201 7.26 5.49 -10.41
N ALA A 202 6.54 6.62 -10.36
CA ALA A 202 5.08 6.63 -10.34
C ALA A 202 4.47 5.99 -11.60
N GLN A 203 5.01 6.32 -12.78
CA GLN A 203 4.57 5.73 -14.05
C GLN A 203 4.89 4.23 -14.10
N SER A 204 6.12 3.85 -13.71
CA SER A 204 6.55 2.44 -13.70
C SER A 204 5.68 1.61 -12.76
N PHE A 205 5.34 2.12 -11.58
CA PHE A 205 4.46 1.44 -10.62
C PHE A 205 3.06 1.23 -11.18
N LEU A 206 2.47 2.25 -11.82
CA LEU A 206 1.16 2.14 -12.45
C LEU A 206 1.15 1.06 -13.53
N SER A 207 2.11 1.09 -14.45
CA SER A 207 2.25 0.06 -15.50
C SER A 207 2.45 -1.34 -14.92
N LEU A 208 3.25 -1.47 -13.86
CA LEU A 208 3.49 -2.75 -13.18
C LEU A 208 2.20 -3.28 -12.53
N THR A 209 1.44 -2.44 -11.84
CA THR A 209 0.16 -2.85 -11.23
C THR A 209 -0.89 -3.27 -12.25
N GLN A 210 -0.88 -2.69 -13.46
CA GLN A 210 -1.76 -3.09 -14.56
C GLN A 210 -1.34 -4.43 -15.18
N ALA A 211 -0.04 -4.74 -15.24
CA ALA A 211 0.47 -5.93 -15.91
C ALA A 211 0.46 -7.20 -15.03
N ILE A 212 0.82 -7.10 -13.74
CA ILE A 212 1.02 -8.27 -12.87
C ILE A 212 0.08 -8.34 -11.65
N GLY A 213 -0.73 -7.30 -11.42
CA GLY A 213 -1.65 -7.19 -10.29
C GLY A 213 -0.97 -6.70 -9.00
N THR A 214 -1.76 -6.15 -8.08
CA THR A 214 -1.29 -5.46 -6.86
C THR A 214 -0.59 -6.35 -5.82
N SER A 215 -0.63 -7.67 -6.01
CA SER A 215 -0.06 -8.68 -5.09
C SER A 215 1.47 -8.78 -5.14
N TRP A 216 2.09 -8.43 -6.28
CA TRP A 216 3.55 -8.50 -6.48
C TRP A 216 4.23 -7.12 -6.43
N ALA A 217 3.43 -6.05 -6.38
CA ALA A 217 3.92 -4.68 -6.50
C ALA A 217 4.31 -4.05 -5.14
N LEU A 218 4.13 -4.75 -4.02
CA LEU A 218 4.36 -4.27 -2.65
C LEU A 218 5.37 -5.15 -1.90
#